data_AF-A0A7G4RGH9-F1
#
_entry.id   AF-A0A7G4RGH9-F1
#
_cell.length_a   1.000
_cell.length_b   1.000
_cell.length_c   1.000
_cell.angle_alpha   90.00
_cell.angle_beta   90.00
_cell.angle_gamma   90.00
#
_symmetry.space_group_name_H-M   'P 1'
#
loop_
_entity.id
_entity.type
_entity.pdbx_description
1 polymer ?
#
loop_
_entity_poly.entity_id
_entity_poly.type
_entity_poly.pdbx_seq_one_letter_code
_entity_poly.pdbx_strand_id
1 'polypeptide(L)'
;MKSKSEAEYQIGVCVKETNQENGPGHVSAMLIRRKEGHTKVYHTSFYPGPFGSFVNGMTLGSVPVIGELAQDHKQDLEEADHVLVASVSKETFKGAKKGQQSFSKDVVSGRRMYSVFGKDNPIAHGMTHLFSGYKGAQLTVAKHVKETGYEPPEDHCGIHVYDNDSHAEIKKGPLVDNCASSVSHVLRKAGYKDFQNPKIPTFFTPELQKHGFVKMEKLDFMKEFDDINGTSVKK
;
A
#
# COMPACT_ATOMS: atom_id res chain seq x y z
N MET A 1 -34.08 -24.76 13.09
CA MET A 1 -33.12 -24.51 12.00
C MET A 1 -32.44 -23.18 12.27
N LYS A 2 -31.18 -23.15 12.72
CA LYS A 2 -30.41 -21.90 12.83
C LYS A 2 -30.11 -21.45 11.40
N SER A 3 -30.63 -20.30 10.99
CA SER A 3 -30.26 -19.68 9.71
C SER A 3 -28.74 -19.56 9.66
N LYS A 4 -28.09 -20.13 8.64
CA LYS A 4 -26.68 -19.80 8.34
C LYS A 4 -26.63 -18.28 8.18
N SER A 5 -26.04 -17.56 9.15
CA SER A 5 -25.95 -16.11 9.06
C SER A 5 -25.20 -15.75 7.78
N GLU A 6 -25.81 -14.94 6.94
CA GLU A 6 -25.15 -14.42 5.74
C GLU A 6 -23.92 -13.61 6.14
N ALA A 7 -22.87 -13.67 5.33
CA ALA A 7 -21.63 -12.95 5.66
C ALA A 7 -21.78 -11.48 5.29
N GLU A 8 -21.41 -10.60 6.21
CA GLU A 8 -21.39 -9.15 6.00
C GLU A 8 -20.00 -8.73 5.50
N TYR A 9 -19.98 -7.77 4.58
CA TYR A 9 -18.75 -7.26 3.97
C TYR A 9 -18.75 -5.74 4.01
N GLN A 10 -17.65 -5.16 4.46
CA GLN A 10 -17.47 -3.72 4.58
C GLN A 10 -16.07 -3.31 4.13
N ILE A 11 -15.96 -2.04 3.76
CA ILE A 11 -14.70 -1.34 3.55
C ILE A 11 -14.65 -0.19 4.56
N GLY A 12 -13.65 -0.22 5.44
CA GLY A 12 -13.30 0.88 6.34
C GLY A 12 -12.12 1.65 5.78
N VAL A 13 -12.06 2.96 6.05
CA VAL A 13 -10.92 3.82 5.73
C VAL A 13 -10.60 4.65 6.95
N CYS A 14 -9.36 4.53 7.44
CA CYS A 14 -8.80 5.38 8.48
C CYS A 14 -8.19 6.61 7.83
N VAL A 15 -8.59 7.81 8.27
CA VAL A 15 -8.05 9.08 7.79
C VAL A 15 -7.47 9.83 8.96
N LYS A 16 -6.14 10.00 8.98
CA LYS A 16 -5.42 10.97 9.80
C LYS A 16 -5.21 12.24 8.96
N GLU A 17 -5.81 13.33 9.38
CA GLU A 17 -5.71 14.62 8.74
C GLU A 17 -4.29 15.17 8.80
N THR A 18 -3.95 15.97 7.79
CA THR A 18 -2.73 16.78 7.77
C THR A 18 -3.03 18.15 8.37
N ASN A 19 -2.48 18.44 9.56
CA ASN A 19 -2.62 19.72 10.24
C ASN A 19 -1.40 19.98 11.18
N GLN A 20 -1.36 21.12 11.87
CA GLN A 20 -0.23 21.47 12.75
C GLN A 20 -0.08 20.54 13.97
N GLU A 21 -1.18 19.94 14.44
CA GLU A 21 -1.20 19.08 15.62
C GLU A 21 -0.81 17.63 15.25
N ASN A 22 -1.32 17.14 14.13
CA ASN A 22 -1.14 15.77 13.63
C ASN A 22 0.11 15.59 12.77
N GLY A 23 0.68 16.69 12.26
CA GLY A 23 1.80 16.68 11.33
C GLY A 23 1.41 16.08 9.96
N PRO A 24 2.27 15.24 9.36
CA PRO A 24 1.94 14.59 8.09
C PRO A 24 0.76 13.64 8.29
N GLY A 25 -0.33 13.88 7.56
CA GLY A 25 -1.49 13.00 7.61
C GLY A 25 -1.20 11.62 7.00
N HIS A 26 -2.15 10.71 7.19
CA HIS A 26 -2.06 9.35 6.68
C HIS A 26 -3.43 8.80 6.32
N VAL A 27 -3.48 7.84 5.41
CA VAL A 27 -4.72 7.16 5.06
C VAL A 27 -4.47 5.68 4.80
N SER A 28 -5.36 4.84 5.31
CA SER A 28 -5.29 3.40 5.13
C SER A 28 -6.68 2.78 4.96
N ALA A 29 -6.71 1.59 4.35
CA ALA A 29 -7.93 0.87 4.06
C ALA A 29 -8.01 -0.44 4.85
N MET A 30 -9.21 -0.76 5.31
CA MET A 30 -9.58 -2.00 5.98
C MET A 30 -10.67 -2.70 5.19
N LEU A 31 -10.50 -3.98 4.90
CA LEU A 31 -11.54 -4.84 4.37
C LEU A 31 -12.04 -5.73 5.49
N ILE A 32 -13.30 -5.58 5.86
CA ILE A 32 -13.89 -6.25 7.01
C ILE A 32 -14.87 -7.29 6.50
N ARG A 33 -14.70 -8.53 6.94
CA ARG A 33 -15.65 -9.63 6.68
C ARG A 33 -16.12 -10.20 8.00
N ARG A 34 -17.42 -10.25 8.20
CA ARG A 34 -18.05 -10.85 9.38
C ARG A 34 -18.84 -12.10 8.98
N LYS A 35 -18.70 -13.19 9.73
CA LYS A 35 -19.51 -14.40 9.55
C LYS A 35 -19.55 -15.17 10.86
N GLU A 36 -20.77 -15.54 11.31
CA GLU A 36 -20.97 -16.43 12.46
C GLU A 36 -20.21 -15.99 13.73
N GLY A 37 -20.21 -14.67 14.00
CA GLY A 37 -19.53 -14.09 15.17
C GLY A 37 -18.02 -13.92 15.04
N HIS A 38 -17.42 -14.31 13.91
CA HIS A 38 -16.01 -14.07 13.63
C HIS A 38 -15.82 -12.87 12.70
N THR A 39 -14.96 -11.95 13.09
CA THR A 39 -14.54 -10.81 12.27
C THR A 39 -13.13 -11.03 11.74
N LYS A 40 -12.95 -10.79 10.43
CA LYS A 40 -11.63 -10.79 9.80
C LYS A 40 -11.39 -9.47 9.10
N VAL A 41 -10.37 -8.76 9.55
CA VAL A 41 -9.90 -7.50 8.97
C VAL A 41 -8.68 -7.78 8.10
N TYR A 42 -8.68 -7.21 6.90
CA TYR A 42 -7.51 -7.16 6.03
C TYR A 42 -7.12 -5.70 5.84
N HIS A 43 -5.87 -5.36 6.12
CA HIS A 43 -5.44 -3.97 6.17
C HIS A 43 -4.45 -3.62 5.06
N THR A 44 -4.53 -2.39 4.56
CA THR A 44 -3.63 -1.81 3.57
C THR A 44 -3.26 -0.41 4.02
N SER A 45 -2.03 -0.27 4.50
CA SER A 45 -1.45 0.99 4.95
C SER A 45 -0.03 1.05 4.45
N PHE A 46 0.25 2.01 3.57
CA PHE A 46 1.51 2.10 2.86
C PHE A 46 2.32 3.29 3.36
N TYR A 47 3.53 3.03 3.84
CA TYR A 47 4.41 4.01 4.48
C TYR A 47 5.87 3.79 4.06
N PRO A 48 6.78 4.75 4.28
CA PRO A 48 8.19 4.55 3.97
C PRO A 48 8.81 3.54 4.94
N GLY A 49 9.60 2.58 4.44
CA GLY A 49 10.28 1.62 5.33
C GLY A 49 11.24 2.31 6.31
N PRO A 50 11.74 1.64 7.37
CA PRO A 50 12.45 2.29 8.49
C PRO A 50 13.61 3.21 8.07
N PHE A 51 14.47 2.75 7.17
CA PHE A 51 15.54 3.57 6.61
C PHE A 51 15.02 4.65 5.65
N GLY A 52 13.97 4.31 4.90
CA GLY A 52 13.27 5.23 4.03
C GLY A 52 12.65 6.40 4.78
N SER A 53 12.10 6.20 5.97
CA SER A 53 11.51 7.25 6.81
C SER A 53 12.51 8.33 7.17
N PHE A 54 13.76 7.95 7.46
CA PHE A 54 14.84 8.89 7.74
C PHE A 54 15.21 9.72 6.51
N VAL A 55 15.44 9.06 5.37
CA VAL A 55 15.75 9.74 4.09
C VAL A 55 14.61 10.66 3.67
N ASN A 56 13.38 10.19 3.82
CA ASN A 56 12.18 10.94 3.48
C ASN A 56 12.06 12.19 4.38
N GLY A 57 12.29 12.05 5.68
CA GLY A 57 12.31 13.19 6.61
C GLY A 57 13.37 14.24 6.25
N MET A 58 14.60 13.81 5.94
CA MET A 58 15.68 14.73 5.54
C MET A 58 15.43 15.42 4.19
N THR A 59 14.74 14.73 3.27
CA THR A 59 14.51 15.21 1.91
C THR A 59 13.11 15.82 1.73
N LEU A 60 12.39 16.04 2.84
CA LEU A 60 11.02 16.54 2.87
C LEU A 60 10.08 15.73 1.96
N GLY A 61 10.32 14.43 1.85
CA GLY A 61 9.55 13.50 1.02
C GLY A 61 9.82 13.55 -0.47
N SER A 62 10.92 14.21 -0.87
CA SER A 62 11.32 14.38 -2.26
C SER A 62 12.13 13.22 -2.83
N VAL A 63 12.61 12.28 -2.00
CA VAL A 63 13.28 11.08 -2.50
C VAL A 63 12.36 9.87 -2.35
N PRO A 64 12.03 9.17 -3.45
CA PRO A 64 11.34 7.89 -3.35
C PRO A 64 12.20 6.87 -2.62
N VAL A 65 11.59 6.18 -1.67
CA VAL A 65 12.23 5.16 -0.84
C VAL A 65 11.48 3.84 -0.96
N ILE A 66 12.10 2.75 -0.50
CA ILE A 66 11.39 1.48 -0.39
C ILE A 66 10.23 1.68 0.59
N GLY A 67 9.02 1.34 0.15
CA GLY A 67 7.84 1.39 1.00
C GLY A 67 7.54 0.04 1.65
N GLU A 68 6.76 0.09 2.71
CA GLU A 68 6.33 -1.08 3.48
C GLU A 68 4.82 -1.01 3.75
N LEU A 69 4.26 -2.15 4.13
CA LEU A 69 2.87 -2.25 4.57
C LEU A 69 2.79 -2.50 6.07
N ALA A 70 1.85 -1.84 6.73
CA ALA A 70 1.57 -2.11 8.14
C ALA A 70 1.18 -3.58 8.35
N GLN A 71 1.58 -4.12 9.49
CA GLN A 71 1.25 -5.49 9.86
C GLN A 71 -0.21 -5.63 10.26
N ASP A 72 -0.78 -4.63 10.94
CA ASP A 72 -2.17 -4.59 11.37
C ASP A 72 -2.75 -3.16 11.33
N HIS A 73 -4.06 -3.07 11.59
CA HIS A 73 -4.82 -1.83 11.54
C HIS A 73 -4.80 -1.01 12.84
N LYS A 74 -4.19 -1.49 13.93
CA LYS A 74 -4.40 -0.94 15.28
C LYS A 74 -3.87 0.47 15.41
N GLN A 75 -2.62 0.69 15.00
CA GLN A 75 -1.98 2.00 15.08
C GLN A 75 -2.72 3.02 14.19
N ASP A 76 -3.08 2.64 12.97
CA ASP A 76 -3.82 3.53 12.07
C ASP A 76 -5.20 3.90 12.59
N LEU A 77 -5.87 2.98 13.29
CA LEU A 77 -7.16 3.24 13.94
C LEU A 77 -7.01 4.17 15.14
N GLU A 78 -5.97 3.96 15.96
CA GLU A 78 -5.64 4.81 17.10
C GLU A 78 -5.32 6.24 16.65
N GLU A 79 -4.51 6.40 15.60
CA GLU A 79 -4.06 7.70 15.10
C GLU A 79 -5.05 8.41 14.15
N ALA A 80 -6.07 7.73 13.62
CA ALA A 80 -7.00 8.34 12.68
C ALA A 80 -7.74 9.54 13.32
N ASP A 81 -8.11 10.58 12.57
CA ASP A 81 -9.10 11.55 13.06
C ASP A 81 -10.52 11.07 12.72
N HIS A 82 -10.66 10.38 11.58
CA HIS A 82 -11.93 9.85 11.11
C HIS A 82 -11.80 8.39 10.68
N VAL A 83 -12.82 7.61 11.00
CA VAL A 83 -13.02 6.28 10.43
C VAL A 83 -14.28 6.34 9.58
N LEU A 84 -14.16 5.98 8.32
CA LEU A 84 -15.26 5.98 7.37
C LEU A 84 -15.54 4.56 6.88
N VAL A 85 -16.79 4.12 6.95
CA VAL A 85 -17.18 2.74 6.62
C VAL A 85 -18.28 2.73 5.57
N ALA A 86 -18.20 1.78 4.63
CA ALA A 86 -19.26 1.47 3.69
C ALA A 86 -19.54 -0.04 3.71
N SER A 87 -20.81 -0.41 3.84
CA SER A 87 -21.27 -1.78 3.60
C SER A 87 -21.30 -2.04 2.10
N VAL A 88 -20.75 -3.19 1.68
CA VAL A 88 -20.55 -3.50 0.26
C VAL A 88 -21.01 -4.91 -0.09
N SER A 89 -21.28 -5.14 -1.38
CA SER A 89 -21.54 -6.48 -1.89
C SER A 89 -20.31 -7.37 -1.75
N LYS A 90 -20.52 -8.70 -1.76
CA LYS A 90 -19.44 -9.69 -1.79
C LYS A 90 -18.54 -9.52 -3.01
N GLU A 91 -19.10 -9.10 -4.13
CA GLU A 91 -18.41 -8.88 -5.41
C GLU A 91 -17.48 -7.67 -5.31
N THR A 92 -17.98 -6.55 -4.78
CA THR A 92 -17.21 -5.34 -4.45
C THR A 92 -16.06 -5.67 -3.50
N PHE A 93 -16.35 -6.42 -2.43
CA PHE A 93 -15.34 -6.86 -1.46
C PHE A 93 -14.25 -7.73 -2.10
N LYS A 94 -14.63 -8.69 -2.96
CA LYS A 94 -13.67 -9.52 -3.72
C LYS A 94 -12.79 -8.66 -4.62
N GLY A 95 -13.36 -7.64 -5.26
CA GLY A 95 -12.63 -6.66 -6.06
C GLY A 95 -11.58 -5.90 -5.23
N ALA A 96 -12.01 -5.36 -4.08
CA ALA A 96 -11.14 -4.68 -3.14
C ALA A 96 -9.99 -5.58 -2.66
N LYS A 97 -10.30 -6.82 -2.28
CA LYS A 97 -9.32 -7.82 -1.82
C LYS A 97 -8.30 -8.17 -2.90
N LYS A 98 -8.71 -8.29 -4.17
CA LYS A 98 -7.78 -8.44 -5.30
C LYS A 98 -6.89 -7.21 -5.44
N GLY A 99 -7.45 -6.01 -5.26
CA GLY A 99 -6.71 -4.75 -5.21
C GLY A 99 -5.61 -4.78 -4.16
N GLN A 100 -5.96 -5.04 -2.90
CA GLN A 100 -5.02 -5.18 -1.79
C GLN A 100 -3.92 -6.21 -2.10
N GLN A 101 -4.30 -7.42 -2.52
CA GLN A 101 -3.33 -8.49 -2.80
C GLN A 101 -2.35 -8.11 -3.93
N SER A 102 -2.85 -7.46 -4.98
CA SER A 102 -1.99 -7.00 -6.08
C SER A 102 -1.04 -5.88 -5.64
N PHE A 103 -1.53 -4.93 -4.82
CA PHE A 103 -0.71 -3.85 -4.29
C PHE A 103 0.37 -4.41 -3.37
N SER A 104 0.01 -5.29 -2.44
CA SER A 104 0.94 -5.95 -1.52
C SER A 104 2.04 -6.73 -2.25
N LYS A 105 1.69 -7.48 -3.32
CA LYS A 105 2.69 -8.15 -4.16
C LYS A 105 3.64 -7.15 -4.84
N ASP A 106 3.13 -6.02 -5.32
CA ASP A 106 3.98 -4.99 -5.93
C ASP A 106 4.90 -4.33 -4.88
N VAL A 107 4.45 -4.11 -3.63
CA VAL A 107 5.29 -3.59 -2.54
C VAL A 107 6.39 -4.60 -2.17
N VAL A 108 6.02 -5.86 -1.90
CA VAL A 108 6.97 -6.92 -1.51
C VAL A 108 8.01 -7.19 -2.60
N SER A 109 7.64 -7.07 -3.88
CA SER A 109 8.58 -7.21 -5.00
C SER A 109 9.47 -5.98 -5.25
N GLY A 110 9.37 -4.94 -4.40
CA GLY A 110 10.10 -3.68 -4.53
C GLY A 110 9.67 -2.86 -5.74
N ARG A 111 8.52 -3.16 -6.34
CA ARG A 111 8.01 -2.43 -7.50
C ARG A 111 7.34 -1.12 -7.08
N ARG A 112 6.76 -1.03 -5.89
CA ARG A 112 6.17 0.22 -5.38
C ARG A 112 7.10 0.89 -4.38
N MET A 113 7.53 2.08 -4.74
CA MET A 113 8.33 2.98 -3.91
C MET A 113 7.42 4.02 -3.25
N TYR A 114 7.73 4.39 -2.02
CA TYR A 114 7.02 5.42 -1.28
C TYR A 114 7.66 6.80 -1.50
N SER A 115 6.84 7.80 -1.79
CA SER A 115 7.21 9.22 -1.86
C SER A 115 6.02 10.03 -1.35
N VAL A 116 6.22 11.06 -0.53
CA VAL A 116 5.10 11.83 0.07
C VAL A 116 4.23 12.44 -1.04
N PHE A 117 4.87 13.02 -2.04
CA PHE A 117 4.21 13.63 -3.20
C PHE A 117 3.85 12.61 -4.30
N GLY A 118 4.06 11.31 -4.06
CA GLY A 118 3.83 10.26 -5.03
C GLY A 118 4.56 10.52 -6.35
N LYS A 119 3.84 10.32 -7.47
CA LYS A 119 4.36 10.45 -8.84
C LYS A 119 4.64 11.89 -9.30
N ASP A 120 4.12 12.89 -8.60
CA ASP A 120 4.27 14.30 -9.02
C ASP A 120 5.57 14.92 -8.51
N ASN A 121 6.35 14.14 -7.78
CA ASN A 121 7.69 14.49 -7.36
C ASN A 121 8.62 14.50 -8.59
N PRO A 122 9.21 15.66 -8.96
CA PRO A 122 10.06 15.77 -10.15
C PRO A 122 11.35 14.93 -10.04
N ILE A 123 11.87 14.74 -8.83
CA ILE A 123 13.04 13.90 -8.57
C ILE A 123 12.68 12.41 -8.75
N ALA A 124 11.43 12.05 -8.50
CA ALA A 124 10.99 10.67 -8.58
C ALA A 124 11.12 10.09 -10.00
N HIS A 125 10.91 10.88 -11.04
CA HIS A 125 11.05 10.40 -12.42
C HIS A 125 12.51 9.96 -12.71
N GLY A 126 13.49 10.80 -12.39
CA GLY A 126 14.91 10.44 -12.55
C GLY A 126 15.32 9.22 -11.72
N MET A 127 14.87 9.16 -10.47
CA MET A 127 15.15 8.05 -9.58
C MET A 127 14.54 6.73 -10.08
N THR A 128 13.32 6.75 -10.62
CA THR A 128 12.70 5.54 -11.18
C THR A 128 13.48 4.96 -12.36
N HIS A 129 14.10 5.81 -13.19
CA HIS A 129 14.99 5.36 -14.26
C HIS A 129 16.29 4.76 -13.72
N LEU A 130 16.91 5.39 -12.71
CA LEU A 130 18.10 4.85 -12.06
C LEU A 130 17.84 3.49 -11.40
N PHE A 131 16.73 3.36 -10.66
CA PHE A 131 16.32 2.08 -10.06
C PHE A 131 16.01 1.02 -11.11
N SER A 132 15.41 1.42 -12.23
CA SER A 132 15.21 0.52 -13.37
C SER A 132 16.57 0.05 -13.89
N GLY A 133 17.48 0.97 -14.23
CA GLY A 133 18.83 0.63 -14.71
C GLY A 133 19.56 -0.34 -13.77
N TYR A 134 19.56 -0.07 -12.48
CA TYR A 134 20.15 -0.94 -11.47
C TYR A 134 19.53 -2.35 -11.46
N LYS A 135 18.20 -2.44 -11.45
CA LYS A 135 17.50 -3.73 -11.47
C LYS A 135 17.73 -4.48 -12.78
N GLY A 136 17.79 -3.77 -13.90
CA GLY A 136 18.13 -4.32 -15.21
C GLY A 136 19.53 -4.91 -15.22
N ALA A 137 20.51 -4.21 -14.65
CA ALA A 137 21.87 -4.70 -14.49
C ALA A 137 21.91 -5.99 -13.66
N GLN A 138 21.26 -6.02 -12.49
CA GLN A 138 21.19 -7.22 -11.65
C GLN A 138 20.55 -8.41 -12.37
N LEU A 139 19.44 -8.18 -13.09
CA LEU A 139 18.78 -9.24 -13.86
C LEU A 139 19.67 -9.74 -15.01
N THR A 140 20.45 -8.86 -15.62
CA THR A 140 21.40 -9.21 -16.68
C THR A 140 22.53 -10.08 -16.13
N VAL A 141 23.12 -9.72 -14.97
CA VAL A 141 24.10 -10.56 -14.25
C VAL A 141 23.50 -11.94 -13.97
N ALA A 142 22.33 -11.99 -13.33
CA ALA A 142 21.71 -13.24 -12.92
C ALA A 142 21.35 -14.14 -14.12
N LYS A 143 20.91 -13.53 -15.24
CA LYS A 143 20.65 -14.24 -16.50
C LYS A 143 21.96 -14.82 -17.05
N HIS A 144 23.03 -14.02 -17.11
CA HIS A 144 24.33 -14.47 -17.61
C HIS A 144 24.85 -15.65 -16.80
N VAL A 145 24.91 -15.53 -15.47
CA VAL A 145 25.36 -16.62 -14.58
C VAL A 145 24.52 -17.89 -14.77
N LYS A 146 23.21 -17.74 -14.97
CA LYS A 146 22.32 -18.89 -15.21
C LYS A 146 22.59 -19.58 -16.55
N GLU A 147 22.94 -18.82 -17.59
CA GLU A 147 23.15 -19.32 -18.94
C GLU A 147 24.57 -19.87 -19.16
N THR A 148 25.58 -19.24 -18.56
CA THR A 148 27.00 -19.58 -18.78
C THR A 148 27.64 -20.32 -17.62
N GLY A 149 27.07 -20.22 -16.40
CA GLY A 149 27.65 -20.77 -15.17
C GLY A 149 28.76 -19.91 -14.55
N TYR A 150 29.08 -18.76 -15.14
CA TYR A 150 30.17 -17.88 -14.72
C TYR A 150 29.70 -16.44 -14.50
N GLU A 151 30.44 -15.67 -13.72
CA GLU A 151 30.23 -14.23 -13.62
C GLU A 151 30.60 -13.54 -14.94
N PRO A 152 29.88 -12.46 -15.32
CA PRO A 152 30.14 -11.76 -16.56
C PRO A 152 31.53 -11.11 -16.54
N PRO A 153 32.21 -11.03 -17.70
CA PRO A 153 33.52 -10.40 -17.80
C PRO A 153 33.46 -8.90 -17.46
N GLU A 154 34.45 -8.43 -16.71
CA GLU A 154 34.62 -7.03 -16.33
C GLU A 154 35.58 -6.31 -17.29
N ASP A 155 35.37 -5.02 -17.48
CA ASP A 155 36.36 -4.14 -18.10
C ASP A 155 37.52 -3.82 -17.14
N HIS A 156 38.49 -3.03 -17.61
CA HIS A 156 39.64 -2.61 -16.80
C HIS A 156 39.30 -1.78 -15.56
N CYS A 157 38.05 -1.33 -15.43
CA CYS A 157 37.53 -0.56 -14.30
C CYS A 157 36.60 -1.39 -13.39
N GLY A 158 36.47 -2.70 -13.63
CA GLY A 158 35.58 -3.57 -12.84
C GLY A 158 34.11 -3.44 -13.22
N ILE A 159 33.80 -2.91 -14.40
CA ILE A 159 32.42 -2.76 -14.89
C ILE A 159 32.09 -3.96 -15.78
N HIS A 160 31.05 -4.71 -15.42
CA HIS A 160 30.58 -5.82 -16.26
C HIS A 160 30.19 -5.35 -17.66
N VAL A 161 30.74 -6.01 -18.68
CA VAL A 161 30.45 -5.74 -20.08
C VAL A 161 29.50 -6.81 -20.62
N TYR A 162 28.43 -6.38 -21.28
CA TYR A 162 27.43 -7.26 -21.88
C TYR A 162 27.29 -6.95 -23.36
N ASP A 163 27.05 -7.97 -24.18
CA ASP A 163 26.58 -7.76 -25.54
C ASP A 163 25.18 -7.11 -25.49
N ASN A 164 24.88 -6.21 -26.43
CA ASN A 164 23.61 -5.47 -26.45
C ASN A 164 22.37 -6.38 -26.42
N ASP A 165 22.46 -7.57 -26.99
CA ASP A 165 21.34 -8.54 -27.04
C ASP A 165 21.17 -9.33 -25.72
N SER A 166 22.09 -9.16 -24.78
CA SER A 166 22.11 -9.88 -23.50
C SER A 166 21.30 -9.16 -22.41
N HIS A 167 21.00 -7.87 -22.59
CA HIS A 167 20.34 -7.04 -21.58
C HIS A 167 18.94 -7.57 -21.25
N ALA A 168 18.71 -7.81 -19.96
CA ALA A 168 17.40 -8.25 -19.49
C ALA A 168 16.38 -7.11 -19.58
N GLU A 169 15.28 -7.33 -20.29
CA GLU A 169 14.17 -6.38 -20.34
C GLU A 169 13.43 -6.30 -19.00
N ILE A 170 13.23 -5.07 -18.52
CA ILE A 170 12.40 -4.80 -17.35
C ILE A 170 10.95 -4.70 -17.82
N LYS A 171 10.22 -5.82 -17.77
CA LYS A 171 8.82 -5.89 -18.19
C LYS A 171 7.89 -4.91 -17.46
N LYS A 172 8.23 -4.55 -16.21
CA LYS A 172 7.48 -3.59 -15.38
C LYS A 172 8.44 -2.81 -14.50
N GLY A 173 8.58 -1.51 -14.78
CA GLY A 173 9.38 -0.59 -13.98
C GLY A 173 8.79 -0.31 -12.59
N PRO A 174 9.58 0.36 -11.72
CA PRO A 174 9.12 0.84 -10.44
C PRO A 174 8.01 1.88 -10.60
N LEU A 175 7.09 1.90 -9.64
CA LEU A 175 5.99 2.84 -9.50
C LEU A 175 6.23 3.64 -8.22
N VAL A 176 5.92 4.94 -8.28
CA VAL A 176 6.05 5.82 -7.12
C VAL A 176 4.65 6.16 -6.63
N ASP A 177 4.38 5.76 -5.40
CA ASP A 177 3.10 5.87 -4.73
C ASP A 177 3.26 6.54 -3.37
N ASN A 178 2.13 6.92 -2.78
CA ASN A 178 2.02 7.37 -1.40
C ASN A 178 0.91 6.59 -0.70
N CYS A 179 0.64 6.90 0.57
CA CYS A 179 -0.44 6.27 1.34
C CYS A 179 -1.80 6.36 0.62
N ALA A 180 -2.12 7.55 0.08
CA ALA A 180 -3.33 7.81 -0.68
C ALA A 180 -3.50 6.92 -1.92
N SER A 181 -2.42 6.72 -2.69
CA SER A 181 -2.43 5.83 -3.85
C SER A 181 -2.79 4.40 -3.49
N SER A 182 -2.37 3.91 -2.32
CA SER A 182 -2.67 2.54 -1.86
C SER A 182 -4.18 2.34 -1.63
N VAL A 183 -4.82 3.28 -0.94
CA VAL A 183 -6.25 3.26 -0.66
C VAL A 183 -7.05 3.44 -1.95
N SER A 184 -6.66 4.40 -2.78
CA SER A 184 -7.29 4.62 -4.09
C SER A 184 -7.20 3.40 -5.00
N HIS A 185 -6.08 2.66 -4.98
CA HIS A 185 -5.92 1.42 -5.74
C HIS A 185 -6.90 0.34 -5.26
N VAL A 186 -7.08 0.20 -3.95
CA VAL A 186 -8.06 -0.73 -3.36
C VAL A 186 -9.49 -0.33 -3.74
N LEU A 187 -9.87 0.93 -3.57
CA LEU A 187 -11.21 1.43 -3.86
C LEU A 187 -11.57 1.33 -5.35
N ARG A 188 -10.66 1.71 -6.24
CA ARG A 188 -10.90 1.57 -7.69
C ARG A 188 -11.07 0.12 -8.12
N LYS A 189 -10.35 -0.82 -7.48
CA LYS A 189 -10.52 -2.26 -7.71
C LYS A 189 -11.80 -2.83 -7.08
N ALA A 190 -12.34 -2.17 -6.06
CA ALA A 190 -13.65 -2.49 -5.50
C ALA A 190 -14.81 -2.10 -6.44
N GLY A 191 -14.59 -1.14 -7.35
CA GLY A 191 -15.60 -0.69 -8.32
C GLY A 191 -15.88 0.81 -8.30
N TYR A 192 -15.26 1.56 -7.37
CA TYR A 192 -15.34 3.03 -7.31
C TYR A 192 -14.44 3.65 -8.38
N LYS A 193 -14.82 3.50 -9.66
CA LYS A 193 -14.00 3.92 -10.82
C LYS A 193 -13.73 5.42 -10.83
N ASP A 194 -14.71 6.21 -10.39
CA ASP A 194 -14.64 7.67 -10.40
C ASP A 194 -14.04 8.25 -9.10
N PHE A 195 -13.53 7.40 -8.20
CA PHE A 195 -12.83 7.84 -7.00
C PHE A 195 -11.60 8.64 -7.37
N GLN A 196 -11.65 9.94 -7.08
CA GLN A 196 -10.50 10.84 -7.23
C GLN A 196 -9.49 10.49 -6.15
N ASN A 197 -8.20 10.37 -6.49
CA ASN A 197 -7.15 10.10 -5.50
C ASN A 197 -6.68 11.43 -4.91
N PRO A 198 -7.17 11.87 -3.74
CA PRO A 198 -6.71 13.11 -3.14
C PRO A 198 -5.30 12.87 -2.61
N LYS A 199 -4.33 13.69 -3.00
CA LYS A 199 -2.92 13.46 -2.58
C LYS A 199 -2.71 13.74 -1.09
N ILE A 200 -3.53 14.65 -0.54
CA ILE A 200 -3.49 15.06 0.86
C ILE A 200 -4.58 14.30 1.62
N PRO A 201 -4.22 13.54 2.68
CA PRO A 201 -5.14 12.73 3.47
C PRO A 201 -6.40 13.46 3.96
N THR A 202 -6.29 14.73 4.36
CA THR A 202 -7.43 15.56 4.79
C THR A 202 -8.59 15.58 3.77
N PHE A 203 -8.29 15.48 2.48
CA PHE A 203 -9.31 15.51 1.42
C PHE A 203 -9.94 14.15 1.12
N PHE A 204 -9.53 13.07 1.79
CA PHE A 204 -10.18 11.76 1.63
C PHE A 204 -11.58 11.73 2.19
N THR A 205 -11.79 12.29 3.39
CA THR A 205 -13.09 12.27 4.07
C THR A 205 -14.22 12.79 3.17
N PRO A 206 -14.16 14.01 2.59
CA PRO A 206 -15.22 14.49 1.71
C PRO A 206 -15.34 13.69 0.41
N GLU A 207 -14.25 13.13 -0.12
CA GLU A 207 -14.31 12.30 -1.32
C GLU A 207 -15.00 10.97 -1.02
N LEU A 208 -14.62 10.27 0.04
CA LEU A 208 -15.25 9.01 0.49
C LEU A 208 -16.75 9.18 0.73
N GLN A 209 -17.17 10.30 1.33
CA GLN A 209 -18.58 10.59 1.58
C GLN A 209 -19.40 10.70 0.29
N LYS A 210 -18.84 11.24 -0.80
CA LYS A 210 -19.50 11.26 -2.13
C LYS A 210 -19.77 9.85 -2.67
N HIS A 211 -18.97 8.86 -2.25
CA HIS A 211 -19.08 7.46 -2.64
C HIS A 211 -19.85 6.61 -1.62
N GLY A 212 -20.59 7.25 -0.71
CA GLY A 212 -21.50 6.57 0.23
C GLY A 212 -20.84 6.02 1.50
N PHE A 213 -19.60 6.41 1.79
CA PHE A 213 -18.98 6.09 3.07
C PHE A 213 -19.53 7.00 4.17
N VAL A 214 -19.80 6.42 5.33
CA VAL A 214 -20.35 7.12 6.49
C VAL A 214 -19.29 7.16 7.59
N LYS A 215 -19.15 8.30 8.28
CA LYS A 215 -18.30 8.39 9.46
C LYS A 215 -18.84 7.49 10.56
N MET A 216 -17.94 6.75 11.19
CA MET A 216 -18.22 5.92 12.35
C MET A 216 -17.29 6.35 13.47
N GLU A 217 -17.83 6.47 14.68
CA GLU A 217 -17.03 6.77 15.86
C GLU A 217 -16.04 5.64 16.12
N LYS A 218 -14.79 5.97 16.44
CA LYS A 218 -13.72 4.98 16.66
C LYS A 218 -14.10 3.93 17.70
N LEU A 219 -14.70 4.37 18.80
CA LEU A 219 -15.11 3.47 19.89
C LEU A 219 -16.17 2.47 19.41
N ASP A 220 -17.08 2.90 18.54
CA ASP A 220 -18.10 2.02 18.00
C ASP A 220 -17.49 1.07 16.96
N PHE A 221 -16.57 1.56 16.12
CA PHE A 221 -15.78 0.72 15.22
C PHE A 221 -14.99 -0.36 15.99
N MET A 222 -14.31 0.01 17.08
CA MET A 222 -13.56 -0.94 17.91
C MET A 222 -14.47 -1.98 18.54
N LYS A 223 -15.62 -1.58 19.09
CA LYS A 223 -16.60 -2.53 19.66
C LYS A 223 -17.19 -3.47 18.60
N GLU A 224 -17.37 -2.98 17.38
CA GLU A 224 -18.04 -3.74 16.32
C GLU A 224 -17.07 -4.66 15.56
N PHE A 225 -15.80 -4.27 15.41
CA PHE A 225 -14.86 -4.93 14.50
C PHE A 225 -13.52 -5.36 15.09
N ASP A 226 -13.15 -4.84 16.25
CA ASP A 226 -11.94 -5.24 16.96
C ASP A 226 -12.37 -6.16 18.10
N ASP A 227 -12.07 -7.46 17.98
CA ASP A 227 -12.31 -8.43 19.06
C ASP A 227 -11.45 -8.05 20.28
N ILE A 228 -11.91 -7.10 21.09
CA ILE A 228 -11.47 -6.93 22.48
C ILE A 228 -12.06 -8.12 23.25
N ASN A 229 -11.49 -9.32 23.02
CA ASN A 229 -11.46 -10.51 23.91
C ASN A 229 -11.01 -11.78 23.16
N GLY A 230 -9.92 -11.68 22.39
CA GLY A 230 -9.14 -12.83 21.93
C GLY A 230 -8.08 -13.32 22.94
N THR A 231 -8.05 -12.80 24.16
CA THR A 231 -7.17 -13.30 25.24
C THR A 231 -7.75 -14.58 25.83
N SER A 232 -7.53 -15.70 25.15
CA SER A 232 -7.34 -16.95 25.89
C SER A 232 -6.01 -16.85 26.64
N VAL A 233 -6.03 -16.24 27.82
CA VAL A 233 -5.00 -16.50 28.82
C VAL A 233 -5.23 -17.95 29.24
N LYS A 234 -4.41 -18.85 28.68
CA LYS A 234 -4.26 -20.18 29.26
C LYS A 234 -3.73 -19.97 30.69
N LYS A 235 -4.57 -20.27 31.67
CA LYS A 235 -4.12 -20.63 33.01
C LYS A 235 -3.40 -21.97 32.94
#